data_AF-A0A7S0IR53-F1
#
_entry.id   AF-A0A7S0IR53-F1
#
_cell.length_a   1.000
_cell.length_b   1.000
_cell.length_c   1.000
_cell.angle_alpha   90.00
_cell.angle_beta   90.00
_cell.angle_gamma   90.00
#
_symmetry.space_group_name_H-M   'P 1'
#
loop_
_entity.id
_entity.type
_entity.pdbx_description
1 polymer ?
#
loop_
_entity_poly.entity_id
_entity_poly.type
_entity_poly.pdbx_seq_one_letter_code
_entity_poly.pdbx_strand_id
1 'polypeptide(L)'
;AWALAQTFIVDDGFVGHGDKAEMYTTYYDTFTRNAFGSLRDVLREVTYNPLLGEYLSNRESKAYAYEDGAVRWPAETFARTLIERYTVGLHLLNADGTVRTDERGRPLASSSLEDVMDLARVTTGLLEQVRRSNIESYDSHTNDVDPMAFHVRFGKDIHPKRGLDGFYLGD
;
A
#
# COMPACT_ATOMS: atom_id res chain seq x y z
N ALA A 1 -1.19 -7.28 -18.20
CA ALA A 1 -0.21 -6.20 -17.95
C ALA A 1 -0.83 -4.81 -18.06
N TRP A 2 -1.10 -4.28 -19.26
CA TRP A 2 -1.50 -2.86 -19.45
C TRP A 2 -2.67 -2.38 -18.59
N ALA A 3 -3.81 -3.10 -18.56
CA ALA A 3 -4.97 -2.69 -17.76
C ALA A 3 -4.69 -2.61 -16.24
N LEU A 4 -3.87 -3.52 -15.71
CA LEU A 4 -3.44 -3.46 -14.31
C LEU A 4 -2.55 -2.25 -14.05
N ALA A 5 -1.61 -1.94 -14.96
CA ALA A 5 -0.77 -0.74 -14.85
C ALA A 5 -1.59 0.56 -14.88
N GLN A 6 -2.74 0.58 -15.58
CA GLN A 6 -3.69 1.70 -15.55
C GLN A 6 -4.58 1.74 -14.31
N THR A 7 -4.65 0.65 -13.54
CA THR A 7 -5.41 0.60 -12.27
C THR A 7 -4.52 0.98 -11.10
N PHE A 8 -3.29 0.47 -11.08
CA PHE A 8 -2.29 0.70 -10.04
C PHE A 8 -1.28 1.77 -10.47
N ILE A 9 -1.80 2.97 -10.77
CA ILE A 9 -1.01 4.09 -11.30
C ILE A 9 -0.03 4.61 -10.25
N VAL A 10 1.16 4.99 -10.72
CA VAL A 10 2.17 5.80 -10.03
C VAL A 10 2.49 7.01 -10.88
N ASP A 11 2.70 8.16 -10.26
CA ASP A 11 2.99 9.42 -10.96
C ASP A 11 4.48 9.73 -10.87
N ASP A 12 5.18 9.71 -12.01
CA ASP A 12 6.62 9.98 -12.08
C ASP A 12 6.96 11.43 -11.72
N GLY A 13 6.09 12.40 -12.05
CA GLY A 13 6.29 13.80 -11.66
C GLY A 13 6.15 14.03 -10.16
N PHE A 14 5.36 13.22 -9.47
CA PHE A 14 5.23 13.23 -8.02
C PHE A 14 6.43 12.57 -7.33
N VAL A 15 6.85 11.40 -7.82
CA VAL A 15 7.95 10.63 -7.20
C VAL A 15 9.32 11.23 -7.53
N GLY A 16 9.52 11.75 -8.75
CA GLY A 16 10.71 12.50 -9.14
C GLY A 16 11.94 11.65 -9.49
N HIS A 17 11.77 10.36 -9.79
CA HIS A 17 12.85 9.41 -10.12
C HIS A 17 12.88 9.05 -11.62
N GLY A 18 12.57 9.99 -12.52
CA GLY A 18 12.43 9.72 -13.96
C GLY A 18 13.70 9.19 -14.66
N ASP A 19 14.85 9.25 -13.99
CA ASP A 19 16.12 8.65 -14.39
C ASP A 19 16.29 7.18 -13.97
N LYS A 20 15.50 6.67 -13.02
CA LYS A 20 15.54 5.29 -12.51
C LYS A 20 14.65 4.33 -13.31
N ALA A 21 15.05 4.02 -14.55
CA ALA A 21 14.29 3.14 -15.45
C ALA A 21 14.01 1.74 -14.86
N GLU A 22 14.94 1.14 -14.11
CA GLU A 22 14.78 -0.20 -13.54
C GLU A 22 13.68 -0.24 -12.47
N MET A 23 13.52 0.84 -11.70
CA MET A 23 12.47 0.96 -10.69
C MET A 23 11.07 0.90 -11.32
N TYR A 24 10.83 1.68 -12.38
CA TYR A 24 9.56 1.67 -13.10
C TYR A 24 9.32 0.36 -13.88
N THR A 25 10.37 -0.18 -14.50
CA THR A 25 10.25 -1.44 -15.26
C THR A 25 9.93 -2.62 -14.33
N THR A 26 10.57 -2.68 -13.16
CA THR A 26 10.30 -3.72 -12.15
C THR A 26 8.87 -3.61 -11.60
N TYR A 27 8.36 -2.40 -11.42
CA TYR A 27 6.96 -2.20 -11.07
C TYR A 27 6.02 -2.69 -12.18
N TYR A 28 6.31 -2.37 -13.44
CA TYR A 28 5.52 -2.87 -14.58
C TYR A 28 5.55 -4.40 -14.70
N ASP A 29 6.70 -5.02 -14.45
CA ASP A 29 6.88 -6.47 -14.49
C ASP A 29 5.97 -7.21 -13.51
N THR A 30 5.62 -6.59 -12.38
CA THR A 30 4.61 -7.10 -11.44
C THR A 30 3.28 -7.39 -12.16
N PHE A 31 2.85 -6.49 -13.06
CA PHE A 31 1.61 -6.65 -13.83
C PHE A 31 1.73 -7.60 -15.02
N THR A 32 2.95 -7.81 -15.51
CA THR A 32 3.24 -8.81 -16.53
C THR A 32 3.17 -10.21 -15.94
N ARG A 33 3.83 -10.43 -14.79
CA ARG A 33 3.80 -11.72 -14.07
C ARG A 33 2.40 -12.09 -13.60
N ASN A 34 1.63 -11.12 -13.10
CA ASN A 34 0.28 -11.34 -12.57
C ASN A 34 -0.83 -11.05 -13.57
N ALA A 35 -0.54 -10.98 -14.88
CA ALA A 35 -1.53 -10.59 -15.90
C ALA A 35 -2.79 -11.47 -15.91
N PHE A 36 -2.66 -12.74 -15.54
CA PHE A 36 -3.75 -13.72 -15.41
C PHE A 36 -3.82 -14.33 -14.00
N GLY A 37 -3.15 -13.70 -13.03
CA GLY A 37 -3.09 -14.14 -11.64
C GLY A 37 -4.29 -13.65 -10.83
N SER A 38 -4.20 -13.80 -9.51
CA SER A 38 -5.23 -13.29 -8.61
C SER A 38 -4.96 -11.83 -8.22
N LEU A 39 -6.03 -11.06 -7.92
CA LEU A 39 -5.89 -9.71 -7.37
C LEU A 39 -5.05 -9.71 -6.08
N ARG A 40 -5.15 -10.79 -5.28
CA ARG A 40 -4.35 -10.95 -4.06
C ARG A 40 -2.85 -10.95 -4.35
N ASP A 41 -2.41 -11.57 -5.44
CA ASP A 41 -1.00 -11.63 -5.80
C ASP A 41 -0.49 -10.27 -6.31
N VAL A 42 -1.29 -9.58 -7.12
CA VAL A 42 -1.01 -8.19 -7.52
C VAL A 42 -0.88 -7.30 -6.30
N LEU A 43 -1.88 -7.29 -5.41
CA LEU A 43 -1.88 -6.49 -4.19
C LEU A 43 -0.68 -6.78 -3.31
N ARG A 44 -0.29 -8.06 -3.17
CA ARG A 44 0.89 -8.45 -2.40
C ARG A 44 2.14 -7.82 -3.01
N GLU A 45 2.41 -8.02 -4.30
CA GLU A 45 3.63 -7.54 -4.94
C GLU A 45 3.72 -6.00 -4.94
N VAL A 46 2.64 -5.30 -5.27
CA VAL A 46 2.67 -3.83 -5.28
C VAL A 46 2.82 -3.23 -3.88
N THR A 47 2.28 -3.87 -2.84
CA THR A 47 2.44 -3.41 -1.43
C THR A 47 3.90 -3.37 -1.01
N TYR A 48 4.69 -4.35 -1.45
CA TYR A 48 6.11 -4.43 -1.13
C TYR A 48 6.99 -3.67 -2.15
N ASN A 49 6.44 -3.13 -3.24
CA ASN A 49 7.25 -2.45 -4.22
C ASN A 49 7.68 -1.05 -3.71
N PRO A 50 8.98 -0.69 -3.73
CA PRO A 50 9.47 0.60 -3.24
C PRO A 50 8.81 1.81 -3.93
N LEU A 51 8.54 1.73 -5.24
CA LEU A 51 7.93 2.81 -6.02
C LEU A 51 6.53 3.15 -5.53
N LEU A 52 5.67 2.14 -5.35
CA LEU A 52 4.34 2.38 -4.77
C LEU A 52 4.44 2.77 -3.30
N GLY A 53 5.41 2.20 -2.59
CA GLY A 53 5.78 2.55 -1.22
C GLY A 53 6.01 4.05 -1.01
N GLU A 54 6.77 4.66 -1.93
CA GLU A 54 7.07 6.08 -1.95
C GLU A 54 5.85 6.90 -2.38
N TYR A 55 5.18 6.49 -3.46
CA TYR A 55 4.00 7.17 -3.99
C TYR A 55 2.83 7.26 -2.99
N LEU A 56 2.59 6.20 -2.21
CA LEU A 56 1.50 6.12 -1.23
C LEU A 56 1.98 6.23 0.23
N SER A 57 3.26 6.54 0.44
CA SER A 57 3.88 6.79 1.75
C SER A 57 3.81 5.62 2.74
N ASN A 58 3.74 4.36 2.26
CA ASN A 58 3.89 3.17 3.10
C ASN A 58 5.34 2.67 3.24
N ARG A 59 6.26 3.21 2.43
CA ARG A 59 7.71 3.09 2.63
C ARG A 59 8.13 3.85 3.90
N GLU A 60 8.89 3.20 4.78
CA GLU A 60 9.33 3.71 6.09
C GLU A 60 8.21 4.19 7.02
N SER A 61 6.96 3.76 6.76
CA SER A 61 5.83 4.10 7.62
C SER A 61 6.02 3.51 9.02
N LYS A 62 5.78 4.31 10.05
CA LYS A 62 5.99 3.92 11.45
C LYS A 62 4.66 3.77 12.18
N ALA A 63 4.64 2.86 13.15
CA ALA A 63 3.56 2.72 14.11
C ALA A 63 3.31 4.03 14.86
N TYR A 64 2.12 4.12 15.45
CA TYR A 64 1.78 5.24 16.31
C TYR A 64 2.81 5.38 17.43
N ALA A 65 3.35 6.58 17.63
CA ALA A 65 4.30 6.89 18.69
C ALA A 65 5.59 6.03 18.72
N TYR A 66 6.07 5.55 17.56
CA TYR A 66 7.24 4.68 17.45
C TYR A 66 8.54 5.22 18.11
N GLU A 67 8.74 6.54 18.17
CA GLU A 67 9.90 7.18 18.84
C GLU A 67 9.44 8.43 19.62
N ASP A 68 9.79 8.50 20.90
CA ASP A 68 9.69 9.67 21.80
C ASP A 68 8.31 10.37 21.92
N GLY A 69 7.22 9.63 21.74
CA GLY A 69 5.87 10.19 21.91
C GLY A 69 5.46 11.19 20.82
N ALA A 70 6.25 11.31 19.74
CA ALA A 70 5.84 12.06 18.56
C ALA A 70 4.67 11.36 17.88
N VAL A 71 3.55 12.07 17.70
CA VAL A 71 2.38 11.55 16.99
C VAL A 71 2.73 11.41 15.50
N ARG A 72 3.08 10.18 15.10
CA ARG A 72 3.22 9.78 13.70
C ARG A 72 2.00 8.97 13.31
N TRP A 73 1.44 9.31 12.16
CA TRP A 73 0.33 8.58 11.58
C TRP A 73 0.91 7.51 10.63
N PRO A 74 0.51 6.24 10.79
CA PRO A 74 0.73 5.20 9.78
C PRO A 74 0.25 5.64 8.39
N ALA A 75 0.69 4.93 7.35
CA ALA A 75 0.43 5.25 5.94
C ALA A 75 -1.05 5.19 5.53
N GLU A 76 -1.79 6.22 5.92
CA GLU A 76 -3.21 6.39 5.66
C GLU A 76 -3.51 6.41 4.16
N THR A 77 -2.67 7.08 3.36
CA THR A 77 -2.84 7.20 1.91
C THR A 77 -2.81 5.84 1.22
N PHE A 78 -1.90 4.94 1.61
CA PHE A 78 -1.86 3.56 1.11
C PHE A 78 -3.12 2.78 1.49
N ALA A 79 -3.47 2.77 2.78
CA ALA A 79 -4.62 2.02 3.28
C ALA A 79 -5.94 2.50 2.65
N ARG A 80 -6.10 3.82 2.52
CA ARG A 80 -7.25 4.44 1.86
C ARG A 80 -7.33 4.02 0.40
N THR A 81 -6.23 4.15 -0.33
CA THR A 81 -6.16 3.76 -1.75
C THR A 81 -6.48 2.28 -1.93
N LEU A 82 -6.01 1.41 -1.03
CA LEU A 82 -6.28 -0.02 -1.08
C LEU A 82 -7.77 -0.33 -1.00
N ILE A 83 -8.50 0.32 -0.08
CA ILE A 83 -9.95 0.10 0.08
C ILE A 83 -10.73 0.80 -1.04
N GLU A 84 -10.47 2.09 -1.24
CA GLU A 84 -11.33 2.95 -2.06
C GLU A 84 -11.08 2.83 -3.57
N ARG A 85 -9.86 2.47 -4.00
CA ARG A 85 -9.49 2.44 -5.42
C ARG A 85 -9.18 1.04 -5.93
N TYR A 86 -8.58 0.18 -5.11
CA TYR A 86 -8.11 -1.13 -5.57
C TYR A 86 -9.04 -2.30 -5.25
N THR A 87 -9.97 -2.15 -4.30
CA THR A 87 -10.82 -3.26 -3.85
C THR A 87 -12.30 -2.94 -3.83
N VAL A 88 -12.79 -2.19 -2.84
CA VAL A 88 -14.23 -2.03 -2.58
C VAL A 88 -14.83 -0.88 -3.38
N GLY A 89 -14.12 0.22 -3.53
CA GLY A 89 -14.67 1.47 -4.06
C GLY A 89 -15.00 2.48 -2.94
N LEU A 90 -15.58 3.62 -3.29
CA LEU A 90 -15.93 4.67 -2.32
C LEU A 90 -17.17 4.33 -1.47
N HIS A 91 -18.02 3.44 -1.97
CA HIS A 91 -19.29 3.10 -1.35
C HIS A 91 -19.47 1.59 -1.27
N LEU A 92 -20.14 1.13 -0.22
CA LEU A 92 -20.53 -0.27 -0.10
C LEU A 92 -21.60 -0.61 -1.15
N LEU A 93 -21.46 -1.79 -1.73
CA LEU A 93 -22.39 -2.32 -2.73
C LEU A 93 -23.18 -3.51 -2.17
N ASN A 94 -24.39 -3.70 -2.67
CA ASN A 94 -25.17 -4.92 -2.52
C ASN A 94 -24.59 -6.01 -3.44
N ALA A 95 -25.02 -7.26 -3.25
CA ALA A 95 -24.58 -8.38 -4.08
C ALA A 95 -24.96 -8.24 -5.57
N ASP A 96 -25.96 -7.41 -5.88
CA ASP A 96 -26.39 -7.07 -7.24
C ASP A 96 -25.62 -5.86 -7.84
N GLY A 97 -24.66 -5.29 -7.09
CA GLY A 97 -23.86 -4.15 -7.52
C GLY A 97 -24.49 -2.78 -7.27
N THR A 98 -25.70 -2.71 -6.71
CA THR A 98 -26.33 -1.43 -6.35
C THR A 98 -25.69 -0.81 -5.11
N VAL A 99 -25.64 0.52 -5.02
CA VAL A 99 -25.07 1.22 -3.86
C VAL A 99 -25.95 1.02 -2.63
N ARG A 100 -25.34 0.61 -1.51
CA ARG A 100 -26.02 0.50 -0.22
C ARG A 100 -26.22 1.88 0.38
N THR A 101 -27.43 2.14 0.87
CA THR A 101 -27.80 3.43 1.48
C THR A 101 -28.26 3.27 2.92
N ASP A 102 -28.13 4.34 3.70
CA ASP A 102 -28.78 4.44 5.02
C ASP A 102 -30.31 4.65 4.91
N GLU A 103 -30.98 4.73 6.06
CA GLU A 103 -32.43 4.99 6.15
C GLU A 103 -32.88 6.31 5.49
N ARG A 104 -31.93 7.22 5.21
CA ARG A 104 -32.16 8.52 4.57
C ARG A 104 -31.77 8.51 3.09
N GLY A 105 -31.41 7.36 2.53
CA GLY A 105 -31.02 7.21 1.12
C GLY A 105 -29.60 7.70 0.81
N ARG A 106 -28.74 7.93 1.81
CA ARG A 106 -27.35 8.36 1.58
C ARG A 106 -26.44 7.15 1.38
N PRO A 107 -25.54 7.15 0.37
CA PRO A 107 -24.56 6.09 0.18
C PRO A 107 -23.71 5.83 1.43
N LEU A 108 -23.55 4.56 1.79
CA LEU A 108 -22.66 4.15 2.86
C LEU A 108 -21.22 4.12 2.35
N ALA A 109 -20.31 4.81 3.04
CA ALA A 109 -18.88 4.78 2.72
C ALA A 109 -18.31 3.37 2.93
N SER A 110 -17.31 3.00 2.13
CA SER A 110 -16.63 1.70 2.21
C SER A 110 -15.75 1.54 3.45
N SER A 111 -15.22 2.64 3.99
CA SER A 111 -14.41 2.65 5.20
C SER A 111 -14.58 3.93 6.00
N SER A 112 -14.49 3.83 7.32
CA SER A 112 -14.30 4.97 8.21
C SER A 112 -12.81 5.33 8.35
N LEU A 113 -12.51 6.46 9.00
CA LEU A 113 -11.12 6.80 9.32
C LEU A 113 -10.47 5.74 10.23
N GLU A 114 -11.21 5.19 11.18
CA GLU A 114 -10.69 4.17 12.10
C GLU A 114 -10.25 2.91 11.33
N ASP A 115 -11.07 2.48 10.37
CA ASP A 115 -10.77 1.32 9.53
C ASP A 115 -9.51 1.53 8.67
N VAL A 116 -9.37 2.73 8.09
CA VAL A 116 -8.18 3.11 7.31
C VAL A 116 -6.94 3.12 8.20
N MET A 117 -7.05 3.65 9.42
CA MET A 117 -5.93 3.69 10.36
C MET A 117 -5.50 2.30 10.82
N ASP A 118 -6.44 1.40 11.11
CA ASP A 118 -6.11 0.03 11.51
C ASP A 118 -5.45 -0.77 10.38
N LEU A 119 -5.92 -0.57 9.14
CA LEU A 119 -5.28 -1.16 7.98
C LEU A 119 -3.88 -0.58 7.74
N ALA A 120 -3.69 0.73 7.89
CA ALA A 120 -2.40 1.39 7.72
C ALA A 120 -1.33 0.85 8.69
N ARG A 121 -1.74 0.41 9.88
CA ARG A 121 -0.84 -0.21 10.87
C ARG A 121 -0.26 -1.55 10.38
N VAL A 122 -0.93 -2.25 9.45
CA VAL A 122 -0.44 -3.49 8.85
C VAL A 122 0.82 -3.26 8.03
N THR A 123 0.94 -2.14 7.31
CA THR A 123 2.08 -1.84 6.43
C THR A 123 3.21 -1.06 7.10
N THR A 124 3.11 -0.80 8.40
CA THR A 124 4.21 -0.16 9.15
C THR A 124 5.47 -1.04 9.19
N GLY A 125 6.64 -0.41 9.23
CA GLY A 125 7.94 -1.06 9.27
C GLY A 125 8.39 -1.66 7.94
N LEU A 126 7.80 -1.27 6.81
CA LEU A 126 8.31 -1.64 5.48
C LEU A 126 9.52 -0.77 5.14
N LEU A 127 10.68 -1.39 5.01
CA LEU A 127 11.92 -0.73 4.59
C LEU A 127 12.52 -1.49 3.40
N GLU A 128 13.37 -0.79 2.66
CA GLU A 128 14.18 -1.38 1.62
C GLU A 128 15.08 -2.50 2.15
N GLN A 129 15.43 -3.41 1.25
CA GLN A 129 16.42 -4.44 1.55
C GLN A 129 17.84 -3.93 1.34
N VAL A 130 18.82 -4.71 1.80
CA VAL A 130 20.22 -4.45 1.48
C VAL A 130 20.41 -4.44 -0.04
N ARG A 131 21.07 -3.39 -0.54
CA ARG A 131 21.35 -3.21 -1.97
C ARG A 131 22.23 -4.33 -2.52
N ARG A 132 21.89 -4.84 -3.70
CA ARG A 132 22.72 -5.75 -4.51
C ARG A 132 23.45 -5.01 -5.64
N SER A 133 24.49 -5.62 -6.21
CA SER A 133 25.40 -4.94 -7.16
C SER A 133 24.84 -4.80 -8.58
N ASN A 134 23.81 -5.56 -8.95
CA ASN A 134 23.25 -5.62 -10.31
C ASN A 134 21.91 -4.89 -10.42
N ILE A 135 21.81 -3.72 -9.77
CA ILE A 135 20.70 -2.79 -9.93
C ILE A 135 21.24 -1.42 -10.31
N GLU A 136 20.44 -0.68 -11.05
CA GLU A 136 20.63 0.72 -11.38
C GLU A 136 20.84 1.55 -10.11
N SER A 137 21.79 2.47 -10.14
CA SER A 137 22.17 3.29 -8.98
C SER A 137 22.66 4.65 -9.46
N TYR A 138 21.89 5.68 -9.14
CA TYR A 138 22.23 7.09 -9.36
C TYR A 138 22.41 7.75 -8.00
N ASP A 139 23.65 7.76 -7.52
CA ASP A 139 24.12 8.46 -6.30
C ASP A 139 23.44 8.07 -4.96
N SER A 140 22.35 7.29 -5.00
CA SER A 140 21.63 6.79 -3.83
C SER A 140 22.18 5.42 -3.41
N HIS A 141 22.31 5.23 -2.10
CA HIS A 141 22.68 3.96 -1.47
C HIS A 141 21.47 3.06 -1.20
N THR A 142 20.31 3.39 -1.78
CA THR A 142 19.00 2.77 -1.55
C THR A 142 18.76 1.58 -2.47
N ASN A 143 17.90 0.66 -2.05
CA ASN A 143 17.42 -0.44 -2.90
C ASN A 143 15.98 -0.17 -3.31
N ASP A 144 15.82 0.65 -4.36
CA ASP A 144 14.53 1.06 -4.89
C ASP A 144 13.91 0.03 -5.86
N VAL A 145 14.58 -1.11 -6.08
CA VAL A 145 14.18 -2.13 -7.07
C VAL A 145 13.57 -3.37 -6.41
N ASP A 146 14.25 -3.92 -5.41
CA ASP A 146 13.81 -5.17 -4.78
C ASP A 146 12.62 -4.93 -3.82
N PRO A 147 11.74 -5.93 -3.60
CA PRO A 147 10.62 -5.78 -2.69
C PRO A 147 11.07 -5.40 -1.27
N MET A 148 10.46 -4.38 -0.68
CA MET A 148 10.63 -4.00 0.72
C MET A 148 10.31 -5.17 1.66
N ALA A 149 10.91 -5.16 2.85
CA ALA A 149 10.69 -6.16 3.89
C ALA A 149 10.29 -5.52 5.22
N PHE A 150 9.55 -6.28 6.03
CA PHE A 150 9.20 -5.84 7.38
C PHE A 150 10.41 -5.86 8.31
N HIS A 151 10.65 -4.74 8.95
CA HIS A 151 11.68 -4.55 9.95
C HIS A 151 11.03 -4.27 11.31
N VAL A 152 10.90 -5.31 12.12
CA VAL A 152 10.17 -5.24 13.40
C VAL A 152 10.75 -4.18 14.34
N ARG A 153 12.08 -4.09 14.39
CA ARG A 153 12.81 -3.12 15.21
C ARG A 153 12.76 -1.69 14.67
N PHE A 154 12.17 -1.46 13.49
CA PHE A 154 12.18 -0.19 12.78
C PHE A 154 10.79 0.22 12.29
N GLY A 155 9.85 0.41 13.23
CA GLY A 155 8.57 1.04 12.93
C GLY A 155 7.36 0.12 12.92
N LYS A 156 7.55 -1.21 13.06
CA LYS A 156 6.43 -2.15 12.96
C LYS A 156 5.48 -2.05 14.15
N ASP A 157 4.20 -1.89 13.88
CA ASP A 157 3.15 -2.01 14.88
C ASP A 157 2.95 -3.49 15.25
N ILE A 158 3.01 -3.80 16.55
CA ILE A 158 2.89 -5.17 17.09
C ILE A 158 1.52 -5.46 17.71
N HIS A 159 0.67 -4.46 17.89
CA HIS A 159 -0.61 -4.63 18.56
C HIS A 159 -1.67 -5.21 17.61
N PRO A 160 -2.79 -5.77 18.11
CA PRO A 160 -3.86 -6.25 17.26
C PRO A 160 -4.40 -5.16 16.32
N LYS A 161 -4.82 -5.57 15.12
CA LYS A 161 -5.46 -4.70 14.12
C LYS A 161 -6.85 -5.22 13.82
N ARG A 162 -7.83 -4.33 13.73
CA ARG A 162 -9.21 -4.69 13.39
C ARG A 162 -9.37 -4.75 11.87
N GLY A 163 -10.08 -5.74 11.38
CA GLY A 163 -10.55 -5.86 10.00
C GLY A 163 -11.85 -5.06 9.79
N LEU A 164 -12.22 -4.88 8.52
CA LEU A 164 -13.41 -4.13 8.10
C LEU A 164 -14.73 -4.78 8.55
N ASP A 165 -14.69 -6.07 8.84
CA ASP A 165 -15.79 -6.89 9.33
C ASP A 165 -15.79 -7.09 10.85
N GLY A 166 -14.86 -6.42 11.55
CA GLY A 166 -14.74 -6.46 13.01
C GLY A 166 -13.89 -7.61 13.56
N PHE A 167 -13.34 -8.50 12.73
CA PHE A 167 -12.39 -9.52 13.17
C PHE A 167 -11.01 -8.91 13.47
N TYR A 168 -10.23 -9.50 14.37
CA TYR A 168 -8.88 -9.02 14.68
C TYR A 168 -7.82 -9.88 14.01
N LEU A 169 -6.77 -9.23 13.51
CA LEU A 169 -5.56 -9.86 13.03
C LEU A 169 -4.51 -9.87 14.16
N GLY A 170 -4.12 -11.07 14.61
CA GLY A 170 -3.05 -11.28 15.60
C GLY A 170 -3.53 -11.65 17.01
N ASP A 171 -4.58 -12.47 17.11
CA ASP A 171 -4.94 -13.21 18.33
C ASP A 171 -4.15 -14.53 18.47
#